data_AF-A0A936SM15-F1
#
_entry.id   AF-A0A936SM15-F1
#
_cell.length_a   1.000
_cell.length_b   1.000
_cell.length_c   1.000
_cell.angle_alpha   90.00
_cell.angle_beta   90.00
_cell.angle_gamma   90.00
#
_symmetry.space_group_name_H-M   'P 1'
#
loop_
_entity.id
_entity.type
_entity.pdbx_description
1 polymer ?
#
loop_
_entity_poly.entity_id
_entity_poly.type
_entity_poly.pdbx_seq_one_letter_code
_entity_poly.pdbx_strand_id
1 'polypeptide(L)'
;MNLQSRSRWPAAAFLVIEALAGMLFGLALGVLTGLAGARMFASSASGWGDLIGGLLGAIAGHTLGVSIGVYLAGRWLRGRGSYWLCLAGSVAGSALVLLAAEPLRLNATPLLLQVALILVPPITAALAFGRSRRQTPSHRQ
;
A
#
# COMPACT_ATOMS: atom_id res chain seq x y z
N MET A 1 -1.48 19.34 -33.89
CA MET A 1 -2.79 19.52 -33.21
C MET A 1 -2.60 19.15 -31.74
N ASN A 2 -2.24 20.15 -30.91
CA ASN A 2 -1.85 19.97 -29.50
C ASN A 2 -3.09 20.08 -28.61
N LEU A 3 -3.71 18.96 -28.27
CA LEU A 3 -4.71 18.90 -27.21
C LEU A 3 -3.99 18.75 -25.86
N GLN A 4 -3.39 19.84 -25.38
CA GLN A 4 -3.01 19.94 -23.96
C GLN A 4 -4.29 20.15 -23.14
N SER A 5 -5.05 19.07 -22.91
CA SER A 5 -6.06 19.07 -21.86
C SER A 5 -5.32 19.11 -20.51
N ARG A 6 -5.08 20.32 -20.00
CA ARG A 6 -4.66 20.50 -18.59
C ARG A 6 -5.73 19.85 -17.72
N SER A 7 -5.43 18.68 -17.14
CA SER A 7 -6.36 17.99 -16.27
C SER A 7 -6.73 18.95 -15.13
N ARG A 8 -7.99 19.36 -15.06
CA ARG A 8 -8.54 20.28 -14.04
C ARG A 8 -8.61 19.66 -12.63
N TRP A 9 -8.03 18.48 -12.44
CA TRP A 9 -8.16 17.71 -11.22
C TRP A 9 -7.22 18.28 -10.16
N PRO A 10 -7.73 18.62 -8.96
CA PRO A 10 -6.88 19.08 -7.88
C PRO A 10 -5.90 17.97 -7.48
N ALA A 11 -4.71 18.35 -7.03
CA ALA A 11 -3.66 17.40 -6.63
C ALA A 11 -4.15 16.35 -5.60
N ALA A 12 -5.13 16.73 -4.76
CA ALA A 12 -5.79 15.87 -3.80
C ALA A 12 -6.58 14.73 -4.46
N ALA A 13 -7.28 14.98 -5.56
CA ALA A 13 -8.09 13.96 -6.22
C ALA A 13 -7.22 12.83 -6.79
N PHE A 14 -6.07 13.18 -7.36
CA PHE A 14 -5.08 12.18 -7.78
C PHE A 14 -4.58 11.33 -6.61
N LEU A 15 -4.32 11.95 -5.46
CA LEU A 15 -3.85 11.27 -4.27
C LEU A 15 -4.90 10.28 -3.75
N VAL A 16 -6.17 10.70 -3.74
CA VAL A 16 -7.30 9.83 -3.38
C VAL A 16 -7.39 8.63 -4.33
N ILE A 17 -7.28 8.85 -5.65
CA ILE A 17 -7.32 7.74 -6.62
C ILE A 17 -6.13 6.79 -6.45
N GLU A 18 -4.92 7.33 -6.28
CA GLU A 18 -3.69 6.56 -6.01
C GLU A 18 -3.85 5.71 -4.73
N ALA A 19 -4.40 6.28 -3.66
CA ALA A 19 -4.64 5.58 -2.41
C ALA A 19 -5.75 4.53 -2.53
N LEU A 20 -6.86 4.81 -3.22
CA LEU A 20 -7.92 3.84 -3.46
C LEU A 20 -7.42 2.65 -4.30
N ALA A 21 -6.61 2.91 -5.32
CA ALA A 21 -5.98 1.85 -6.10
C ALA A 21 -5.05 0.99 -5.21
N GLY A 22 -4.23 1.63 -4.38
CA GLY A 22 -3.41 0.94 -3.38
C GLY A 22 -4.25 0.07 -2.44
N MET A 23 -5.36 0.59 -1.93
CA MET A 23 -6.27 -0.14 -1.04
C MET A 23 -6.85 -1.39 -1.73
N LEU A 24 -7.35 -1.25 -2.96
CA LEU A 24 -7.95 -2.35 -3.72
C LEU A 24 -6.90 -3.44 -4.04
N PHE A 25 -5.74 -3.05 -4.56
CA PHE A 25 -4.66 -4.01 -4.86
C PHE A 25 -4.10 -4.63 -3.58
N GLY A 26 -3.95 -3.86 -2.51
CA GLY A 26 -3.50 -4.35 -1.21
C GLY A 26 -4.45 -5.37 -0.62
N LEU A 27 -5.76 -5.14 -0.68
CA LEU A 27 -6.75 -6.11 -0.21
C LEU A 27 -6.75 -7.38 -1.08
N ALA A 28 -6.76 -7.21 -2.41
CA ALA A 28 -6.76 -8.34 -3.33
C ALA A 28 -5.52 -9.22 -3.14
N LEU A 29 -4.32 -8.62 -3.15
CA LEU A 29 -3.07 -9.36 -2.96
C LEU A 29 -2.94 -9.90 -1.55
N GLY A 30 -3.34 -9.16 -0.51
CA GLY A 30 -3.32 -9.66 0.87
C GLY A 30 -4.19 -10.91 1.06
N VAL A 31 -5.38 -10.97 0.45
CA VAL A 31 -6.22 -12.17 0.48
C VAL A 31 -5.55 -13.32 -0.27
N LEU A 32 -5.04 -13.06 -1.48
CA LEU A 32 -4.42 -14.10 -2.30
C LEU A 32 -3.16 -14.70 -1.64
N THR A 33 -2.26 -13.85 -1.16
CA THR A 33 -1.02 -14.30 -0.50
C THR A 33 -1.27 -14.83 0.90
N GLY A 34 -2.31 -14.37 1.60
CA GLY A 34 -2.75 -14.95 2.87
C GLY A 34 -3.26 -16.37 2.67
N LEU A 35 -4.12 -16.60 1.67
CA LEU A 35 -4.58 -17.94 1.33
C LEU A 35 -3.42 -18.83 0.87
N ALA A 36 -2.53 -18.33 0.01
CA ALA A 36 -1.35 -19.07 -0.41
C ALA A 36 -0.42 -19.39 0.78
N GLY A 37 -0.19 -18.42 1.65
CA GLY A 37 0.64 -18.55 2.84
C GLY A 37 0.08 -19.61 3.79
N ALA A 38 -1.22 -19.60 4.08
CA ALA A 38 -1.85 -20.64 4.88
C ALA A 38 -1.57 -22.03 4.27
N ARG A 39 -1.80 -22.19 2.96
CA ARG A 39 -1.59 -23.47 2.28
C ARG A 39 -0.15 -23.97 2.28
N MET A 40 0.84 -23.08 2.30
CA MET A 40 2.26 -23.47 2.38
C MET A 40 2.64 -24.08 3.74
N PHE A 41 1.91 -23.77 4.81
CA PHE A 41 2.22 -24.21 6.18
C PHE A 41 1.17 -25.16 6.78
N ALA A 42 0.22 -25.63 5.96
CA ALA A 42 -0.85 -26.56 6.32
C ALA A 42 -0.40 -27.95 6.77
N SER A 43 0.89 -28.27 6.62
CA SER A 43 1.41 -29.58 7.00
C SER A 43 1.67 -29.74 8.51
N SER A 44 1.36 -28.72 9.33
CA SER A 44 1.55 -28.76 10.78
C SER A 44 0.34 -29.34 11.50
N ALA A 45 0.54 -30.40 12.29
CA ALA A 45 -0.54 -31.13 12.99
C ALA A 45 -1.36 -30.28 13.98
N SER A 46 -0.88 -29.09 14.32
CA SER A 46 -1.50 -28.21 15.31
C SER A 46 -2.32 -27.06 14.71
N GLY A 47 -2.37 -26.91 13.37
CA GLY A 47 -3.10 -25.82 12.68
C GLY A 47 -2.50 -24.42 12.85
N TRP A 48 -1.47 -24.26 13.69
CA TRP A 48 -0.78 -22.98 13.90
C TRP A 48 -0.02 -22.51 12.67
N GLY A 49 0.48 -23.44 11.85
CA GLY A 49 1.16 -23.10 10.60
C GLY A 49 0.24 -22.35 9.63
N ASP A 50 -1.02 -22.77 9.51
CA ASP A 50 -2.00 -22.08 8.65
C ASP A 50 -2.22 -20.64 9.10
N LEU A 51 -2.35 -20.43 10.41
CA LEU A 51 -2.60 -19.11 10.98
C LEU A 51 -1.39 -18.19 10.77
N ILE A 52 -0.18 -18.65 11.09
CA ILE A 52 1.05 -17.86 10.94
C ILE A 52 1.34 -17.61 9.46
N GLY A 53 1.19 -18.63 8.62
CA GLY A 53 1.37 -18.57 7.17
C GLY A 53 0.40 -17.59 6.52
N GLY A 54 -0.89 -17.68 6.86
CA GLY A 54 -1.90 -16.75 6.38
C GLY A 54 -1.70 -15.32 6.91
N LEU A 55 -1.34 -15.24 8.19
CA LEU A 55 -0.71 -14.12 8.90
C LEU A 55 0.25 -13.31 8.02
N LEU A 56 1.44 -13.89 7.89
CA LEU A 56 2.59 -13.29 7.24
C LEU A 56 2.34 -13.09 5.75
N GLY A 57 1.67 -14.05 5.12
CA GLY A 57 1.25 -13.96 3.72
C GLY A 57 0.39 -12.73 3.47
N ALA A 58 -0.64 -12.50 4.29
CA ALA A 58 -1.55 -11.37 4.13
C ALA A 58 -0.84 -10.03 4.38
N ILE A 59 0.01 -9.92 5.39
CA ILE A 59 0.78 -8.69 5.68
C ILE A 59 1.72 -8.37 4.51
N ALA A 60 2.48 -9.36 4.03
CA ALA A 60 3.41 -9.18 2.93
C ALA A 60 2.69 -8.80 1.63
N GLY A 61 1.63 -9.55 1.26
CA GLY A 61 0.88 -9.27 0.04
C GLY A 61 0.09 -7.97 0.10
N HIS A 62 -0.42 -7.59 1.27
CA HIS A 62 -1.07 -6.28 1.44
C HIS A 62 -0.07 -5.15 1.20
N THR A 63 1.10 -5.21 1.84
CA THR A 63 2.14 -4.19 1.70
C THR A 63 2.62 -4.07 0.25
N LEU A 64 2.87 -5.21 -0.41
CA LEU A 64 3.27 -5.24 -1.82
C LEU A 64 2.14 -4.75 -2.72
N GLY A 65 0.90 -5.18 -2.48
CA GLY A 65 -0.25 -4.80 -3.27
C GLY A 65 -0.57 -3.31 -3.18
N VAL A 66 -0.48 -2.72 -1.98
CA VAL A 66 -0.58 -1.27 -1.80
C VAL A 66 0.46 -0.55 -2.65
N SER A 67 1.72 -1.00 -2.59
CA SER A 67 2.84 -0.40 -3.33
C SER A 67 2.63 -0.46 -4.83
N ILE A 68 2.19 -1.62 -5.35
CA ILE A 68 1.89 -1.86 -6.76
C ILE A 68 0.70 -1.01 -7.21
N GLY A 69 -0.40 -0.99 -6.45
CA GLY A 69 -1.62 -0.24 -6.79
C GLY A 69 -1.37 1.26 -6.86
N VAL A 70 -0.69 1.82 -5.86
CA VAL A 70 -0.30 3.24 -5.86
C VAL A 70 0.64 3.55 -7.02
N TYR A 71 1.65 2.71 -7.25
CA TYR A 71 2.62 2.93 -8.32
C TYR A 71 1.96 2.87 -9.71
N LEU A 72 1.10 1.88 -9.98
CA LEU A 72 0.41 1.73 -11.25
C LEU A 72 -0.56 2.89 -11.51
N ALA A 73 -1.41 3.23 -10.53
CA ALA A 73 -2.33 4.34 -10.65
C ALA A 73 -1.61 5.68 -10.82
N GLY A 74 -0.57 5.91 -10.01
CA GLY A 74 0.25 7.11 -10.08
C GLY A 74 1.01 7.21 -11.39
N ARG A 75 1.52 6.09 -11.91
CA ARG A 75 2.21 6.02 -13.21
C ARG A 75 1.26 6.31 -14.36
N TRP A 76 0.05 5.78 -14.31
CA TRP A 76 -0.95 5.96 -15.35
C TRP A 76 -1.51 7.39 -15.38
N LEU A 77 -1.82 7.96 -14.20
CA LEU A 77 -2.45 9.28 -14.11
C LEU A 77 -1.45 10.42 -14.35
N ARG A 78 -0.20 10.27 -13.91
CA ARG A 78 0.71 11.40 -13.77
C ARG A 78 2.18 11.11 -14.15
N GLY A 79 2.46 9.94 -14.72
CA GLY A 79 3.75 9.65 -15.33
C GLY A 79 4.83 9.13 -14.36
N ARG A 80 6.09 9.55 -14.57
CA ARG A 80 7.25 8.91 -13.92
C ARG A 80 7.27 9.14 -12.40
N GLY A 81 7.55 8.08 -11.65
CA GLY A 81 7.85 8.10 -10.22
C GLY A 81 8.53 6.79 -9.81
N SER A 82 9.08 6.73 -8.60
CA SER A 82 9.84 5.59 -8.10
C SER A 82 8.94 4.60 -7.35
N TYR A 83 8.94 3.34 -7.81
CA TYR A 83 8.32 2.23 -7.10
C TYR A 83 8.93 2.03 -5.70
N TRP A 84 10.25 2.18 -5.56
CA TRP A 84 10.95 2.00 -4.29
C TRP A 84 10.47 2.98 -3.21
N LEU A 85 10.11 4.20 -3.60
CA LEU A 85 9.53 5.17 -2.67
C LEU A 85 8.09 4.82 -2.28
N CYS A 86 7.29 4.23 -3.19
CA CYS A 86 5.96 3.70 -2.84
C CYS A 86 6.08 2.57 -1.81
N LEU A 87 7.01 1.65 -2.05
CA LEU A 87 7.26 0.51 -1.17
C LEU A 87 7.75 0.97 0.20
N ALA A 88 8.72 1.88 0.25
CA ALA A 88 9.17 2.47 1.51
C ALA A 88 8.02 3.18 2.25
N GLY A 89 7.16 3.89 1.50
CA GLY A 89 5.98 4.56 2.04
C GLY A 89 4.96 3.60 2.66
N SER A 90 4.62 2.51 1.97
CA SER A 90 3.65 1.52 2.46
C SER A 90 4.18 0.75 3.67
N VAL A 91 5.47 0.38 3.68
CA VAL A 91 6.15 -0.25 4.82
C VAL A 91 6.17 0.70 6.01
N ALA A 92 6.55 1.97 5.80
CA ALA A 92 6.57 2.97 6.87
C ALA A 92 5.16 3.23 7.43
N GLY A 93 4.14 3.31 6.58
CA GLY A 93 2.75 3.48 7.01
C GLY A 93 2.24 2.30 7.83
N SER A 94 2.56 1.07 7.40
CA SER A 94 2.18 -0.15 8.13
C SER A 94 2.89 -0.22 9.49
N ALA A 95 4.19 0.06 9.53
CA ALA A 95 4.97 0.13 10.76
C ALA A 95 4.44 1.20 11.71
N LEU A 96 4.04 2.37 11.19
CA LEU A 96 3.45 3.44 11.98
C LEU A 96 2.16 2.98 12.65
N VAL A 97 1.25 2.29 11.94
CA VAL A 97 0.02 1.76 12.54
C VAL A 97 0.32 0.73 13.62
N LEU A 98 1.30 -0.16 13.40
CA LEU A 98 1.68 -1.17 14.39
C LEU A 98 2.30 -0.54 15.63
N LEU A 99 3.20 0.43 15.48
CA LEU A 99 3.79 1.17 16.59
C LEU A 99 2.76 2.02 17.33
N ALA A 100 1.76 2.53 16.61
CA ALA A 100 0.63 3.27 17.17
C ALA A 100 -0.41 2.37 17.85
N ALA A 101 -0.34 1.05 17.66
CA ALA A 101 -1.39 0.13 18.10
C ALA A 101 -1.50 0.06 19.64
N GLU A 102 -0.38 0.09 20.34
CA GLU A 102 -0.33 0.12 21.80
C GLU A 102 -0.65 1.50 22.40
N PRO A 103 0.02 2.61 22.01
CA PRO A 103 -0.20 3.90 22.65
C PRO A 103 -1.61 4.46 22.42
N LEU A 104 -2.21 4.24 21.25
CA LEU A 104 -3.60 4.63 20.98
C LEU A 104 -4.62 3.56 21.36
N ARG A 105 -4.18 2.44 21.95
CA ARG A 105 -5.01 1.26 22.28
C ARG A 105 -5.86 0.81 21.08
N LEU A 106 -5.34 0.91 19.85
CA LEU A 106 -6.02 0.42 18.64
C LEU A 106 -6.27 -1.08 18.73
N ASN A 107 -5.42 -1.80 19.46
CA ASN A 107 -5.59 -3.23 19.74
C ASN A 107 -6.85 -3.55 20.57
N ALA A 108 -7.44 -2.58 21.27
CA ALA A 108 -8.69 -2.79 22.00
C ALA A 108 -9.91 -2.92 21.05
N THR A 109 -9.79 -2.46 19.81
CA THR A 109 -10.87 -2.53 18.82
C THR A 109 -10.32 -3.06 17.50
N PRO A 110 -10.44 -4.38 17.24
CA PRO A 110 -9.88 -5.02 16.04
C PRO A 110 -10.30 -4.34 14.73
N LEU A 111 -11.54 -3.87 14.66
CA LEU A 111 -12.07 -3.14 13.50
C LEU A 111 -11.27 -1.86 13.22
N LEU A 112 -10.92 -1.12 14.28
CA LEU A 112 -10.24 0.18 14.15
C LEU A 112 -8.78 -0.01 13.74
N LEU A 113 -8.11 -1.04 14.29
CA LEU A 113 -6.79 -1.47 13.84
C LEU A 113 -6.80 -1.90 12.37
N GLN A 114 -7.82 -2.67 11.96
CA GLN A 114 -7.95 -3.15 10.58
C GLN A 114 -8.19 -1.98 9.61
N VAL A 115 -9.09 -1.04 9.95
CA VAL A 115 -9.31 0.17 9.13
C VAL A 115 -8.04 1.00 9.04
N ALA A 116 -7.30 1.18 10.14
CA ALA A 116 -6.04 1.91 10.13
C ALA A 116 -5.00 1.26 9.21
N LEU A 117 -4.84 -0.07 9.29
CA LEU A 117 -3.94 -0.83 8.42
C LEU A 117 -4.35 -0.79 6.95
N ILE A 118 -5.65 -0.67 6.65
CA ILE A 118 -6.13 -0.58 5.27
C ILE A 118 -5.94 0.84 4.71
N LEU A 119 -6.05 1.88 5.54
CA LEU A 119 -6.11 3.28 5.08
C LEU A 119 -4.75 3.98 5.11
N VAL A 120 -3.95 3.78 6.16
CA VAL A 120 -2.71 4.54 6.39
C VAL A 120 -1.59 4.15 5.41
N PRO A 121 -1.33 2.86 5.13
CA PRO A 121 -0.30 2.46 4.16
C PRO A 121 -0.51 3.02 2.74
N PRO A 122 -1.71 2.97 2.12
CA PRO A 122 -1.89 3.53 0.78
C PRO A 122 -1.76 5.07 0.75
N ILE A 123 -2.20 5.77 1.80
CA ILE A 123 -2.04 7.23 1.89
C ILE A 123 -0.55 7.61 1.97
N THR A 124 0.19 6.93 2.84
CA THR A 124 1.64 7.17 3.01
C THR A 124 2.44 6.80 1.76
N ALA A 125 2.08 5.69 1.09
CA ALA A 125 2.64 5.31 -0.20
C ALA A 125 2.37 6.35 -1.30
N ALA A 126 1.13 6.85 -1.41
CA ALA A 126 0.76 7.89 -2.38
C ALA A 126 1.51 9.21 -2.12
N LEU A 127 1.66 9.60 -0.86
CA LEU A 127 2.47 10.77 -0.48
C LEU A 127 3.95 10.59 -0.85
N ALA A 128 4.51 9.41 -0.62
CA ALA A 128 5.89 9.10 -0.99
C ALA A 128 6.10 9.11 -2.51
N PHE A 129 5.14 8.58 -3.28
CA PHE A 129 5.16 8.66 -4.74
C PHE A 129 5.13 10.11 -5.24
N GLY A 130 4.30 10.96 -4.63
CA GLY A 130 4.24 12.39 -4.93
C GLY A 130 5.59 13.10 -4.71
N ARG A 131 6.34 12.73 -3.66
CA ARG A 131 7.69 13.26 -3.40
C ARG A 131 8.72 12.81 -4.42
N SER A 132 8.65 11.56 -4.88
CA SER A 132 9.56 11.01 -5.90
C SER A 132 9.61 11.84 -7.18
N ARG A 133 8.49 12.46 -7.57
CA ARG A 133 8.46 13.27 -8.80
C ARG A 133 9.28 14.54 -8.68
N ARG A 134 9.27 15.17 -7.51
CA ARG A 134 10.00 16.43 -7.29
C ARG A 134 11.52 16.24 -7.38
N GLN A 135 11.98 15.01 -7.14
CA GLN A 135 13.40 14.69 -7.10
C GLN A 135 13.98 14.22 -8.42
N THR A 136 13.20 14.08 -9.51
CA THR A 136 13.80 13.71 -10.80
C THR A 136 14.53 14.94 -11.34
N PRO A 137 15.87 15.04 -11.21
CA PRO A 137 16.59 16.23 -11.64
C PRO A 137 16.61 16.23 -13.16
N SER A 138 16.44 17.39 -13.76
CA SER A 138 16.68 17.64 -15.18
C SER A 138 18.19 17.55 -15.46
N HIS A 139 18.79 16.36 -15.34
CA HIS A 139 20.09 16.07 -15.94
C HIS A 139 19.88 15.67 -17.41
N ARG A 140 19.30 16.58 -18.19
CA ARG A 140 19.50 16.61 -19.64
C ARG A 140 19.40 18.04 -20.11
N GLN A 141 20.57 18.49 -20.58
CA GLN A 141 20.87 19.59 -21.49
C GLN A 141 21.04 20.96 -20.84
#